data_AF-I0WE96-F1
#
_entry.id   AF-I0WE96-F1
#
_cell.length_a   1.000
_cell.length_b   1.000
_cell.length_c   1.000
_cell.angle_alpha   90.00
_cell.angle_beta   90.00
_cell.angle_gamma   90.00
#
_symmetry.space_group_name_H-M   'P 1'
#
loop_
_entity.id
_entity.type
_entity.pdbx_description
1 polymer ?
#
loop_
_entity_poly.entity_id
_entity_poly.type
_entity_poly.pdbx_seq_one_letter_code
_entity_poly.pdbx_strand_id
1 'polypeptide(L)'
;MHLFSAECTSSFEFKSKLVCTMGLKERRFAKQFAEEQFPALEAKIKEAIGFEVPLEIAWETLFEEQFLHLYNDTYPKIYFIPFIEAFKIIGKDQIGKEALQEGIQRIEICNENNHHNPDRAYSLESGILKLDHSPVLNAEQVDDRIESLVKLLENQL
;
A
#
# COMPACT_ATOMS: atom_id res chain seq x y z
N MET A 1 14.37 32.34 -16.36
CA MET A 1 12.90 32.18 -16.32
C MET A 1 12.55 31.03 -17.26
N HIS A 2 11.60 30.19 -16.86
CA HIS A 2 11.16 28.92 -17.48
C HIS A 2 12.04 27.71 -17.11
N LEU A 3 11.78 27.08 -15.96
CA LEU A 3 10.75 26.02 -15.72
C LEU A 3 11.04 24.77 -16.55
N PHE A 4 11.86 23.87 -15.99
CA PHE A 4 11.84 22.46 -16.33
C PHE A 4 10.69 21.82 -15.53
N SER A 5 9.60 21.47 -16.20
CA SER A 5 8.56 20.59 -15.63
C SER A 5 9.17 19.22 -15.40
N ALA A 6 9.29 18.83 -14.13
CA ALA A 6 9.58 17.47 -13.72
C ALA A 6 8.26 16.68 -13.64
N GLU A 7 7.77 16.20 -14.77
CA GLU A 7 6.65 15.27 -14.82
C GLU A 7 7.00 14.20 -15.87
N CYS A 8 7.66 13.10 -15.44
CA CYS A 8 7.60 11.75 -16.07
C CYS A 8 8.73 10.84 -15.55
N THR A 9 8.95 10.74 -14.24
CA THR A 9 9.90 9.75 -13.66
C THR A 9 9.18 8.53 -13.07
N SER A 10 8.02 8.75 -12.44
CA SER A 10 7.22 7.67 -11.82
C SER A 10 6.78 6.58 -12.82
N SER A 11 6.29 6.98 -13.99
CA SER A 11 5.76 6.05 -15.02
C SER A 11 6.83 5.27 -15.78
N PHE A 12 8.10 5.69 -15.73
CA PHE A 12 9.22 4.98 -16.37
C PHE A 12 9.86 3.94 -15.44
N GLU A 13 9.94 4.26 -14.14
CA GLU A 13 10.45 3.34 -13.12
C GLU A 13 9.49 2.16 -12.89
N PHE A 14 8.18 2.40 -12.95
CA PHE A 14 7.14 1.38 -12.93
C PHE A 14 7.25 0.37 -14.09
N LYS A 15 7.70 0.82 -15.28
CA LYS A 15 7.87 -0.04 -16.47
C LYS A 15 9.07 -0.96 -16.39
N SER A 16 10.14 -0.56 -15.70
CA SER A 16 11.41 -1.29 -15.63
C SER A 16 11.33 -2.54 -14.74
N LYS A 17 10.69 -2.43 -13.56
CA LYS A 17 10.52 -3.55 -12.61
C LYS A 17 9.50 -4.61 -13.04
N LEU A 18 8.63 -4.32 -13.99
CA LEU A 18 7.51 -5.20 -14.38
C LEU A 18 7.92 -6.50 -15.14
N VAL A 19 9.19 -6.65 -15.52
CA VAL A 19 9.52 -7.36 -16.79
C VAL A 19 9.93 -8.83 -16.69
N CYS A 20 10.35 -9.42 -15.56
CA CYS A 20 11.02 -10.75 -15.64
C CYS A 20 10.39 -11.95 -14.89
N THR A 21 9.41 -11.77 -13.99
CA THR A 21 8.88 -12.89 -13.16
C THR A 21 7.39 -13.20 -13.37
N MET A 22 6.58 -12.21 -13.76
CA MET A 22 5.12 -12.38 -13.94
C MET A 22 4.73 -12.89 -15.32
N GLY A 23 3.66 -13.69 -15.41
CA GLY A 23 3.04 -14.10 -16.67
C GLY A 23 2.29 -12.96 -17.40
N LEU A 24 1.81 -13.24 -18.61
CA LEU A 24 1.16 -12.21 -19.45
C LEU A 24 -0.17 -11.72 -18.86
N LYS A 25 -0.94 -12.58 -18.20
CA LYS A 25 -2.24 -12.22 -17.64
C LYS A 25 -2.06 -11.32 -16.42
N GLU A 26 -1.09 -11.64 -15.59
CA GLU A 26 -0.69 -10.91 -14.38
C GLU A 26 -0.17 -9.52 -14.76
N ARG A 27 0.72 -9.42 -15.75
CA ARG A 27 1.19 -8.12 -16.25
C ARG A 27 0.07 -7.25 -16.81
N ARG A 28 -0.91 -7.86 -17.52
CA ARG A 28 -2.08 -7.12 -18.03
C ARG A 28 -2.96 -6.60 -16.89
N PHE A 29 -3.20 -7.45 -15.89
CA PHE A 29 -3.94 -7.05 -14.71
C PHE A 29 -3.22 -5.94 -13.94
N ALA A 30 -1.93 -6.11 -13.62
CA ALA A 30 -1.14 -5.11 -12.89
C ALA A 30 -1.20 -3.75 -13.58
N LYS A 31 -1.04 -3.73 -14.92
CA LYS A 31 -1.16 -2.52 -15.71
C LYS A 31 -2.57 -1.90 -15.60
N GLN A 32 -3.62 -2.71 -15.79
CA GLN A 32 -4.99 -2.23 -15.73
C GLN A 32 -5.33 -1.68 -14.33
N PHE A 33 -4.99 -2.40 -13.27
CA PHE A 33 -5.22 -1.95 -11.90
C PHE A 33 -4.47 -0.65 -11.59
N ALA A 34 -3.21 -0.54 -12.03
CA ALA A 34 -2.40 0.66 -11.88
C ALA A 34 -2.97 1.87 -12.63
N GLU A 35 -3.63 1.67 -13.77
CA GLU A 35 -4.24 2.75 -14.57
C GLU A 35 -5.65 3.11 -14.09
N GLU A 36 -6.44 2.15 -13.61
CA GLU A 36 -7.88 2.32 -13.36
C GLU A 36 -8.26 2.51 -11.88
N GLN A 37 -7.65 1.75 -10.96
CA GLN A 37 -8.06 1.74 -9.54
C GLN A 37 -7.03 2.38 -8.61
N PHE A 38 -5.76 2.08 -8.83
CA PHE A 38 -4.66 2.53 -7.98
C PHE A 38 -4.61 4.05 -7.78
N PRO A 39 -4.80 4.92 -8.80
CA PRO A 39 -4.70 6.37 -8.60
C PRO A 39 -5.72 6.91 -7.60
N ALA A 40 -6.94 6.35 -7.59
CA ALA A 40 -7.97 6.74 -6.64
C ALA A 40 -7.67 6.25 -5.21
N LEU A 41 -7.04 5.08 -5.06
CA LEU A 41 -6.63 4.53 -3.76
C LEU A 41 -5.43 5.31 -3.20
N GLU A 42 -4.43 5.59 -4.04
CA GLU A 42 -3.26 6.40 -3.68
C GLU A 42 -3.68 7.81 -3.25
N ALA A 43 -4.60 8.45 -3.98
CA ALA A 43 -5.12 9.76 -3.60
C ALA A 43 -5.80 9.75 -2.22
N LYS A 44 -6.59 8.71 -1.91
CA LYS A 44 -7.22 8.55 -0.58
C LYS A 44 -6.21 8.34 0.54
N ILE A 45 -5.11 7.62 0.27
CA ILE A 45 -4.01 7.47 1.24
C ILE A 45 -3.36 8.83 1.51
N LYS A 46 -3.02 9.57 0.44
CA LYS A 46 -2.41 10.91 0.54
C LYS A 46 -3.31 11.89 1.30
N GLU A 47 -4.62 11.85 1.04
CA GLU A 47 -5.60 12.65 1.75
C GLU A 47 -5.68 12.28 3.23
N ALA A 48 -5.71 10.98 3.56
CA ALA A 48 -5.81 10.50 4.93
C ALA A 48 -4.56 10.80 5.77
N ILE A 49 -3.37 10.66 5.19
CA ILE A 49 -2.10 10.89 5.89
C ILE A 49 -1.76 12.38 5.96
N GLY A 50 -2.24 13.19 5.01
CA GLY A 50 -2.09 14.65 5.01
C GLY A 50 -0.76 15.19 4.51
N PHE A 51 0.14 14.31 4.03
CA PHE A 51 1.42 14.68 3.42
C PHE A 51 1.80 13.72 2.28
N GLU A 52 2.81 14.09 1.50
CA GLU A 52 3.31 13.23 0.42
C GLU A 52 4.22 12.14 0.98
N VAL A 53 3.82 10.89 0.79
CA VAL A 53 4.57 9.69 1.18
C VAL A 53 4.80 8.80 -0.04
N PRO A 54 6.05 8.38 -0.33
CA PRO A 54 6.34 7.37 -1.34
C PRO A 54 5.64 6.05 -1.03
N LEU A 55 4.95 5.50 -2.03
CA LEU A 55 4.30 4.20 -1.97
C LEU A 55 5.00 3.23 -2.93
N GLU A 56 5.69 2.25 -2.37
CA GLU A 56 6.41 1.21 -3.12
C GLU A 56 5.65 -0.11 -3.07
N ILE A 57 5.32 -0.68 -4.23
CA ILE A 57 4.55 -1.92 -4.32
C ILE A 57 5.37 -2.95 -5.09
N ALA A 58 5.67 -4.07 -4.43
CA ALA A 58 6.34 -5.24 -5.01
C ALA A 58 5.32 -6.11 -5.77
N TRP A 59 4.79 -5.61 -6.88
CA TRP A 59 3.70 -6.22 -7.66
C TRP A 59 3.92 -7.70 -7.95
N GLU A 60 5.16 -8.09 -8.25
CA GLU A 60 5.57 -9.46 -8.54
C GLU A 60 5.28 -10.45 -7.40
N THR A 61 5.19 -9.97 -6.16
CA THR A 61 4.91 -10.80 -4.99
C THR A 61 3.40 -10.99 -4.76
N LEU A 62 2.57 -10.10 -5.32
CA LEU A 62 1.13 -10.05 -5.03
C LEU A 62 0.29 -11.03 -5.86
N PHE A 63 0.90 -11.82 -6.74
CA PHE A 63 0.18 -12.76 -7.61
C PHE A 63 0.33 -14.20 -7.10
N GLU A 64 -0.79 -14.77 -6.65
CA GLU A 64 -0.98 -16.22 -6.51
C GLU A 64 -1.68 -16.81 -7.74
N GLU A 65 -1.36 -18.06 -8.07
CA GLU A 65 -2.01 -18.76 -9.17
C GLU A 65 -3.52 -18.92 -8.90
N GLN A 66 -4.34 -18.85 -9.94
CA GLN A 66 -5.80 -19.10 -9.92
C GLN A 66 -6.69 -17.99 -9.33
N PHE A 67 -6.16 -16.99 -8.65
CA PHE A 67 -6.97 -15.96 -7.96
C PHE A 67 -7.08 -14.60 -8.66
N LEU A 68 -6.58 -14.46 -9.89
CA LEU A 68 -6.58 -13.19 -10.64
C LEU A 68 -7.96 -12.48 -10.69
N HIS A 69 -9.03 -13.25 -10.71
CA HIS A 69 -10.40 -12.76 -10.79
C HIS A 69 -10.89 -12.08 -9.49
N LEU A 70 -10.19 -12.29 -8.36
CA LEU A 70 -10.53 -11.73 -7.05
C LEU A 70 -9.84 -10.39 -6.78
N TYR A 71 -8.69 -10.13 -7.40
CA TYR A 71 -7.81 -9.03 -7.00
C TYR A 71 -8.42 -7.63 -7.13
N ASN A 72 -9.34 -7.41 -8.06
CA ASN A 72 -10.06 -6.14 -8.15
C ASN A 72 -10.87 -5.84 -6.87
N ASP A 73 -11.30 -6.86 -6.13
CA ASP A 73 -12.02 -6.72 -4.87
C ASP A 73 -11.08 -6.84 -3.66
N THR A 74 -10.15 -7.80 -3.68
CA THR A 74 -9.30 -8.09 -2.51
C THR A 74 -8.15 -7.09 -2.35
N TYR A 75 -7.54 -6.59 -3.42
CA TYR A 75 -6.41 -5.64 -3.30
C TYR A 75 -6.81 -4.38 -2.53
N PRO A 76 -7.91 -3.67 -2.87
CA PRO A 76 -8.39 -2.54 -2.06
C PRO A 76 -8.54 -2.88 -0.58
N LYS A 77 -9.22 -4.00 -0.27
CA LYS A 77 -9.55 -4.45 1.09
C LYS A 77 -8.32 -4.82 1.93
N ILE A 78 -7.30 -5.39 1.30
CA ILE A 78 -6.10 -5.88 2.00
C ILE A 78 -5.04 -4.79 2.08
N TYR A 79 -4.75 -4.12 0.96
CA TYR A 79 -3.54 -3.32 0.82
C TYR A 79 -3.74 -1.81 0.94
N PHE A 80 -4.98 -1.30 0.87
CA PHE A 80 -5.21 0.15 0.78
C PHE A 80 -6.18 0.67 1.83
N ILE A 81 -7.37 0.05 1.96
CA ILE A 81 -8.40 0.49 2.90
C ILE A 81 -7.87 0.53 4.35
N PRO A 82 -7.11 -0.48 4.84
CA PRO A 82 -6.58 -0.41 6.21
C PRO A 82 -5.69 0.81 6.47
N PHE A 83 -4.82 1.19 5.52
CA PHE A 83 -4.01 2.40 5.66
C PHE A 83 -4.85 3.67 5.70
N ILE A 84 -5.83 3.79 4.79
CA ILE A 84 -6.69 4.96 4.71
C ILE A 84 -7.41 5.19 6.04
N GLU A 85 -8.02 4.16 6.61
CA GLU A 85 -8.78 4.29 7.85
C GLU A 85 -7.86 4.44 9.08
N ALA A 86 -6.74 3.70 9.15
CA ALA A 86 -5.79 3.86 10.24
C ALA A 86 -5.18 5.27 10.28
N PHE A 87 -4.79 5.85 9.14
CA PHE A 87 -4.25 7.20 9.09
C PHE A 87 -5.27 8.27 9.50
N LYS A 88 -6.55 8.10 9.14
CA LYS A 88 -7.62 8.99 9.65
C LYS A 88 -7.78 8.89 11.16
N ILE A 89 -7.67 7.69 11.73
CA ILE A 89 -7.81 7.46 13.18
C ILE A 89 -6.64 8.08 13.94
N ILE A 90 -5.41 7.81 13.51
CA ILE A 90 -4.19 8.36 14.15
C ILE A 90 -4.14 9.88 13.93
N GLY A 91 -4.31 10.35 12.70
CA GLY A 91 -4.24 11.76 12.31
C GLY A 91 -5.46 12.60 12.66
N LYS A 92 -6.32 12.17 13.59
CA LYS A 92 -7.53 12.89 13.99
C LYS A 92 -7.24 14.22 14.69
N ASP A 93 -6.09 14.34 15.34
CA ASP A 93 -5.65 15.52 16.06
C ASP A 93 -4.24 15.96 15.60
N GLN A 94 -3.77 17.09 16.13
CA GLN A 94 -2.50 17.67 15.72
C GLN A 94 -1.30 16.78 16.10
N ILE A 95 -1.36 16.12 17.27
CA ILE A 95 -0.27 15.27 17.77
C ILE A 95 -0.13 14.05 16.85
N GLY A 96 -1.23 13.39 16.50
CA GLY A 96 -1.20 12.24 15.60
C GLY A 96 -0.73 12.59 14.19
N LYS A 97 -1.06 13.78 13.68
CA LYS A 97 -0.56 14.25 12.37
C LYS A 97 0.95 14.45 12.38
N GLU A 98 1.49 15.08 13.42
CA GLU A 98 2.93 15.28 13.60
C GLU A 98 3.65 13.94 13.73
N ALA A 99 3.11 13.02 14.54
CA ALA A 99 3.66 11.68 14.73
C ALA A 99 3.72 10.89 13.41
N LEU A 100 2.66 10.93 12.59
CA LEU A 100 2.66 10.31 11.25
C LEU A 100 3.73 10.92 10.34
N GLN A 101 3.85 12.24 10.31
CA GLN A 101 4.79 12.95 9.44
C GLN A 101 6.26 12.70 9.82
N GLU A 102 6.55 12.58 11.12
CA GLU A 102 7.91 12.30 11.60
C GLU A 102 8.27 10.81 11.50
N GLY A 103 7.31 9.94 11.80
CA GLY A 103 7.54 8.50 11.90
C GLY A 103 7.38 7.72 10.61
N ILE A 104 6.74 8.25 9.57
CA ILE A 104 6.54 7.56 8.29
C ILE A 104 7.18 8.35 7.14
N GLN A 105 8.21 7.74 6.54
CA GLN A 105 8.93 8.27 5.39
C GLN A 105 8.60 7.53 4.10
N ARG A 106 8.14 6.28 4.19
CA ARG A 106 7.79 5.41 3.07
C ARG A 106 6.78 4.35 3.49
N ILE A 107 5.91 3.95 2.55
CA ILE A 107 5.06 2.76 2.68
C ILE A 107 5.53 1.69 1.68
N GLU A 108 5.67 0.46 2.14
CA GLU A 108 5.98 -0.71 1.32
C GLU A 108 4.86 -1.74 1.36
N ILE A 109 4.45 -2.25 0.19
CA ILE A 109 3.45 -3.33 0.07
C ILE A 109 4.08 -4.51 -0.65
N CYS A 110 4.04 -5.69 -0.03
CA CYS A 110 4.51 -6.94 -0.61
C CYS A 110 3.73 -8.16 -0.07
N ASN A 111 4.09 -9.33 -0.59
CA ASN A 111 3.68 -10.63 -0.06
C ASN A 111 4.89 -11.59 -0.16
N GLU A 112 5.80 -11.48 0.80
CA GLU A 112 7.02 -12.31 0.84
C GLU A 112 6.85 -13.54 1.73
N ASN A 113 5.99 -13.43 2.76
CA ASN A 113 5.83 -14.47 3.77
C ASN A 113 4.45 -15.12 3.78
N ASN A 114 3.55 -14.74 2.88
CA ASN A 114 2.17 -15.25 2.81
C ASN A 114 1.43 -15.16 4.15
N HIS A 115 1.68 -14.06 4.87
CA HIS A 115 0.98 -13.78 6.11
C HIS A 115 -0.51 -13.57 5.82
N HIS A 116 -1.35 -14.14 6.67
CA HIS A 116 -2.81 -13.99 6.62
C HIS A 116 -3.38 -13.62 7.99
N ASN A 117 -2.50 -13.31 8.95
CA ASN A 117 -2.84 -12.78 10.26
C ASN A 117 -2.39 -11.31 10.32
N PRO A 118 -3.32 -10.37 10.58
CA PRO A 118 -3.03 -8.95 10.73
C PRO A 118 -1.86 -8.62 11.68
N ASP A 119 -1.73 -9.34 12.80
CA ASP A 119 -0.71 -9.08 13.83
C ASP A 119 0.74 -9.24 13.34
N ARG A 120 0.93 -9.93 12.21
CA ARG A 120 2.25 -10.17 11.60
C ARG A 120 2.42 -9.47 10.26
N ALA A 121 1.35 -8.85 9.77
CA ALA A 121 1.32 -8.27 8.44
C ALA A 121 2.02 -6.92 8.38
N TYR A 122 2.06 -6.20 9.50
CA TYR A 122 2.57 -4.84 9.56
C TYR A 122 3.86 -4.75 10.36
N SER A 123 4.79 -3.93 9.89
CA SER A 123 5.96 -3.49 10.65
C SER A 123 6.29 -2.03 10.34
N LEU A 124 6.87 -1.33 11.32
CA LEU A 124 7.40 0.02 11.15
C LEU A 124 8.85 0.02 11.62
N GLU A 125 9.77 0.19 10.69
CA GLU A 125 11.21 0.17 10.99
C GLU A 125 11.90 1.30 10.22
N SER A 126 12.64 2.15 10.93
CA SER A 126 13.42 3.24 10.33
C SER A 126 12.61 4.13 9.37
N GLY A 127 11.36 4.43 9.70
CA GLY A 127 10.47 5.24 8.86
C GLY A 127 9.78 4.49 7.72
N ILE A 128 9.99 3.18 7.60
CA ILE A 128 9.37 2.33 6.57
C ILE A 128 8.20 1.58 7.19
N LEU A 129 6.99 1.93 6.80
CA LEU A 129 5.77 1.21 7.16
C LEU A 129 5.53 0.12 6.11
N LYS A 130 5.78 -1.14 6.46
CA LYS A 130 5.64 -2.29 5.57
C LYS A 130 4.34 -3.04 5.83
N LEU A 131 3.68 -3.46 4.76
CA LEU A 131 2.61 -4.46 4.74
C LEU A 131 3.06 -5.66 3.93
N ASP A 132 3.21 -6.81 4.59
CA ASP A 132 3.49 -8.13 4.01
C ASP A 132 2.29 -9.05 4.26
N HIS A 133 1.44 -9.27 3.26
CA HIS A 133 0.21 -10.06 3.42
C HIS A 133 -0.21 -10.75 2.13
N SER A 134 -0.85 -11.92 2.26
CA SER A 134 -1.49 -12.66 1.16
C SER A 134 -2.50 -11.78 0.41
N PRO A 135 -2.57 -11.85 -0.93
CA PRO A 135 -3.49 -11.07 -1.76
C PRO A 135 -4.96 -11.49 -1.68
N VAL A 136 -5.29 -12.60 -1.02
CA VAL A 136 -6.66 -13.14 -1.01
C VAL A 136 -7.14 -13.64 0.33
N LEU A 137 -6.25 -14.17 1.16
CA LEU A 137 -6.65 -14.80 2.40
C LEU A 137 -7.21 -13.75 3.36
N ASN A 138 -8.33 -14.08 4.00
CA ASN A 138 -8.99 -13.23 4.99
C ASN A 138 -9.30 -11.80 4.48
N ALA A 139 -9.56 -11.62 3.18
CA ALA A 139 -9.82 -10.30 2.59
C ALA A 139 -10.96 -9.52 3.28
N GLU A 140 -11.97 -10.21 3.80
CA GLU A 140 -13.10 -9.58 4.51
C GLU A 140 -12.78 -9.10 5.94
N GLN A 141 -11.64 -9.52 6.53
CA GLN A 141 -11.19 -9.08 7.87
C GLN A 141 -10.53 -7.69 7.82
N VAL A 142 -11.22 -6.72 7.20
CA VAL A 142 -10.71 -5.35 7.04
C VAL A 142 -10.56 -4.67 8.40
N ASP A 143 -11.55 -4.82 9.28
CA ASP A 143 -11.56 -4.19 10.60
C ASP A 143 -10.40 -4.71 11.48
N ASP A 144 -10.17 -6.03 11.51
CA ASP A 144 -9.05 -6.63 12.24
C ASP A 144 -7.69 -6.07 11.77
N ARG A 145 -7.54 -5.81 10.46
CA ARG A 145 -6.34 -5.18 9.90
C ARG A 145 -6.20 -3.71 10.31
N ILE A 146 -7.30 -2.96 10.32
CA ILE A 146 -7.32 -1.57 10.78
C ILE A 146 -6.90 -1.52 12.25
N GLU A 147 -7.49 -2.35 13.10
CA GLU A 147 -7.17 -2.40 14.54
C GLU A 147 -5.70 -2.76 14.78
N SER A 148 -5.18 -3.77 14.08
CA SER A 148 -3.77 -4.17 14.18
C SER A 148 -2.83 -3.05 13.75
N LEU A 149 -3.13 -2.35 12.66
CA LEU A 149 -2.30 -1.26 12.16
C LEU A 149 -2.36 -0.04 13.08
N VAL A 150 -3.54 0.36 13.56
CA VAL A 150 -3.69 1.45 14.54
C VAL A 150 -2.86 1.15 15.78
N LYS A 151 -3.00 -0.06 16.34
CA LYS A 151 -2.23 -0.49 17.51
C LYS A 151 -0.73 -0.44 17.26
N LEU A 152 -0.26 -0.84 16.07
CA LEU A 152 1.15 -0.72 15.72
C LEU A 152 1.62 0.74 15.77
N LEU A 153 0.89 1.63 15.10
CA LEU A 153 1.25 3.05 14.98
C LEU A 153 1.21 3.76 16.33
N GLU A 154 0.19 3.52 17.17
CA GLU A 154 0.11 4.11 18.51
C GLU A 154 1.27 3.70 19.43
N ASN A 155 1.89 2.54 19.18
CA ASN A 155 3.00 2.04 19.99
C ASN A 155 4.39 2.44 19.46
N GLN A 156 4.50 2.88 18.20
CA GLN A 156 5.80 3.06 17.53
C GLN A 156 6.05 4.46 16.96
N LEU A 157 5.02 5.30 16.87
CA LEU A 157 5.15 6.72 16.50
C LEU A 157 5.38 7.61 17.72
#